data_AF-A0A645BUF3-F1
#
_entry.id   AF-A0A645BUF3-F1
#
_cell.length_a   1.000
_cell.length_b   1.000
_cell.length_c   1.000
_cell.angle_alpha   90.00
_cell.angle_beta   90.00
_cell.angle_gamma   90.00
#
_symmetry.space_group_name_H-M   'P 1'
#
loop_
_entity.id
_entity.type
_entity.pdbx_description
1 polymer ?
#
loop_
_entity_poly.entity_id
_entity_poly.type
_entity_poly.pdbx_seq_one_letter_code
_entity_poly.pdbx_strand_id
1 'polypeptide(L)'
;MKLGNLKEFIDSDVRLKTELVGHPQAPAGEKGTIAAMIREYASVYVPMHESAVNAVEGSRRKIQDILEGADIEILHVLDGISALRPASTEKLAAHLQKLLDDVFECRSSSRISVVERLRSKPQHDCGLSFANAAAIAEEAAEAARKAEKTLEDAWRRKMEVFLNPTVRERLEQGKTEPVIAGLLACVTEGELRAYFLEAVRKTPEIAETVNRYLKRIVVKRVKIADFKPKVGTIEKDQIRSVAEEFRRFLESQFSGGEGDDDSLPMLQLE
;
A
#
# COMPACT_ATOMS: atom_id res chain seq x y z
N MET A 1 42.34 13.04 -28.29
CA MET A 1 41.52 13.56 -27.15
C MET A 1 42.07 14.93 -26.77
N LYS A 2 41.24 15.99 -26.68
CA LYS A 2 41.69 17.36 -26.34
C LYS A 2 42.45 17.43 -25.00
N LEU A 3 42.20 16.49 -24.09
CA LEU A 3 42.87 16.33 -22.81
C LEU A 3 44.32 15.82 -22.89
N GLY A 4 44.79 15.40 -24.07
CA GLY A 4 46.15 14.90 -24.27
C GLY A 4 47.24 15.99 -24.29
N ASN A 5 46.88 17.26 -24.44
CA ASN A 5 47.83 18.39 -24.45
C ASN A 5 47.30 19.58 -23.62
N LEU A 6 47.16 19.38 -22.31
CA LEU A 6 46.62 20.35 -21.35
C LEU A 6 47.39 21.69 -21.32
N LYS A 7 48.68 21.67 -21.64
CA LYS A 7 49.57 22.85 -21.59
C LYS A 7 49.05 24.00 -22.46
N GLU A 8 48.52 23.69 -23.64
CA GLU A 8 47.95 24.67 -24.57
C GLU A 8 46.71 25.41 -24.03
N PHE A 9 45.98 24.79 -23.11
CA PHE A 9 44.79 25.39 -22.47
C PHE A 9 45.15 26.12 -21.18
N ILE A 10 46.22 25.70 -20.51
CA ILE A 10 46.75 26.41 -19.33
C ILE A 10 47.37 27.74 -19.76
N ASP A 11 48.10 27.73 -20.88
CA ASP A 11 48.83 28.90 -21.38
C ASP A 11 47.91 29.89 -22.15
N SER A 12 46.64 29.54 -22.41
CA SER A 12 45.68 30.39 -23.12
C SER A 12 44.28 30.36 -22.51
N ASP A 13 43.95 31.40 -21.74
CA ASP A 13 42.62 31.60 -21.14
C ASP A 13 41.50 31.66 -22.20
N VAL A 14 41.81 32.18 -23.40
CA VAL A 14 40.88 32.20 -24.53
C VAL A 14 40.56 30.78 -24.98
N ARG A 15 41.58 29.96 -25.28
CA ARG A 15 41.38 28.57 -25.75
C ARG A 15 40.73 27.70 -24.67
N LEU A 16 41.07 27.92 -23.40
CA LEU A 16 40.41 27.26 -22.28
C LEU A 16 38.89 27.51 -22.29
N LYS A 17 38.49 28.79 -22.38
CA LYS A 17 37.08 29.19 -22.31
C LYS A 17 36.29 28.82 -23.57
N THR A 18 36.88 28.95 -24.76
CA THR A 18 36.14 28.76 -26.02
C THR A 18 36.25 27.35 -26.60
N GLU A 19 37.39 26.67 -26.48
CA GLU A 19 37.65 25.39 -27.14
C GLU A 19 37.52 24.17 -26.21
N LEU A 20 37.72 24.35 -24.89
CA LEU A 20 37.64 23.26 -23.91
C LEU A 20 36.36 23.33 -23.08
N VAL A 21 36.11 24.46 -22.39
CA VAL A 21 34.93 24.65 -21.54
C VAL A 21 33.68 24.88 -22.39
N GLY A 22 33.77 25.78 -23.36
CA GLY A 22 32.63 26.17 -24.20
C GLY A 22 31.72 27.20 -23.54
N HIS A 23 30.78 27.76 -24.29
CA HIS A 23 29.91 28.80 -23.78
C HIS A 23 28.70 28.21 -23.02
N PRO A 24 28.30 28.78 -21.86
CA PRO A 24 27.11 28.34 -21.12
C PRO A 24 25.81 28.44 -21.94
N GLN A 25 25.77 29.36 -22.91
CA GLN A 25 24.69 29.56 -23.88
C GLN A 25 25.17 29.30 -25.32
N ALA A 26 26.01 28.27 -25.49
CA ALA A 26 26.54 27.90 -26.79
C ALA A 26 25.42 27.67 -27.82
N PRO A 27 25.52 28.25 -29.04
CA PRO A 27 24.57 27.98 -30.11
C PRO A 27 24.52 26.49 -30.46
N ALA A 28 23.41 26.03 -31.06
CA ALA A 28 23.09 24.63 -31.31
C ALA A 28 24.12 23.83 -32.16
N GLY A 29 25.20 24.45 -32.63
CA GLY A 29 26.27 23.83 -33.41
C GLY A 29 27.60 23.62 -32.65
N GLU A 30 27.74 24.07 -31.40
CA GLU A 30 29.00 23.89 -30.66
C GLU A 30 29.21 22.41 -30.27
N LYS A 31 30.31 21.81 -30.72
CA LYS A 31 30.67 20.39 -30.50
C LYS A 31 32.05 20.26 -29.88
N GLY A 32 32.25 19.21 -29.08
CA GLY A 32 33.57 18.87 -28.51
C GLY A 32 34.04 19.79 -27.39
N THR A 33 33.14 20.51 -26.73
CA THR A 33 33.36 21.27 -25.48
C THR A 33 32.63 20.60 -24.31
N ILE A 34 33.03 20.91 -23.08
CA ILE A 34 32.36 20.41 -21.86
C ILE A 34 30.89 20.85 -21.83
N ALA A 35 30.59 22.10 -22.20
CA ALA A 35 29.23 22.61 -22.28
C ALA A 35 28.36 21.82 -23.29
N ALA A 36 28.92 21.44 -24.44
CA ALA A 36 28.22 20.61 -25.42
C ALA A 36 27.91 19.21 -24.87
N MET A 37 28.87 18.58 -24.18
CA MET A 37 28.66 17.27 -23.54
C MET A 37 27.60 17.31 -22.44
N ILE A 38 27.61 18.35 -21.59
CA ILE A 38 26.59 18.53 -20.54
C ILE A 38 25.20 18.69 -21.16
N ARG A 39 25.07 19.44 -22.27
CA ARG A 39 23.80 19.62 -22.98
C ARG A 39 23.30 18.31 -23.58
N GLU A 40 24.17 17.53 -24.22
CA GLU A 40 23.83 16.20 -24.75
C GLU A 40 23.38 15.26 -23.63
N TYR A 41 24.14 15.19 -22.53
CA TYR A 41 23.76 14.42 -21.36
C TYR A 41 22.42 14.86 -20.77
N ALA A 42 22.20 16.16 -20.60
CA ALA A 42 20.95 16.71 -20.06
C ALA A 42 19.74 16.37 -20.94
N SER A 43 19.93 16.26 -22.27
CA SER A 43 18.85 15.87 -23.19
C SER A 43 18.31 14.47 -22.95
N VAL A 44 19.10 13.59 -22.31
CA VAL A 44 18.70 12.22 -21.94
C VAL A 44 18.36 12.12 -20.45
N TYR A 45 19.13 12.77 -19.58
CA TYR A 45 18.93 12.69 -18.13
C TYR A 45 17.62 13.36 -17.69
N VAL A 46 17.30 14.54 -18.24
CA VAL A 46 16.11 15.29 -17.82
C VAL A 46 14.82 14.50 -18.12
N PRO A 47 14.59 13.96 -19.33
CA PRO A 47 13.41 13.13 -19.59
C PRO A 47 13.34 11.87 -18.73
N MET A 48 14.48 11.20 -18.48
CA MET A 48 14.54 10.03 -17.60
C MET A 48 14.12 10.41 -16.17
N HIS A 49 14.66 11.50 -15.64
CA HIS A 49 14.31 12.01 -14.31
C HIS A 49 12.83 12.38 -14.22
N GLU A 50 12.31 13.17 -15.18
CA GLU A 50 10.89 13.55 -15.25
C GLU A 50 10.00 12.30 -15.29
N SER A 51 10.33 11.32 -16.12
CA SER A 51 9.56 10.07 -16.22
C SER A 51 9.55 9.28 -14.91
N ALA A 52 10.71 9.13 -14.25
CA ALA A 52 10.82 8.39 -13.00
C ALA A 52 10.06 9.10 -11.87
N VAL A 53 10.24 10.42 -11.73
CA VAL A 53 9.54 11.22 -10.73
C VAL A 53 8.04 11.17 -10.94
N ASN A 54 7.54 11.34 -12.17
CA ASN A 54 6.10 11.27 -12.45
C ASN A 54 5.51 9.90 -12.09
N ALA A 55 6.22 8.80 -12.37
CA ALA A 55 5.78 7.45 -12.02
C ALA A 55 5.71 7.24 -10.50
N VAL A 56 6.72 7.75 -9.78
CA VAL A 56 6.78 7.70 -8.32
C VAL A 56 5.69 8.57 -7.70
N GLU A 57 5.52 9.82 -8.14
CA GLU A 57 4.47 10.73 -7.67
C GLU A 57 3.07 10.15 -7.92
N GLY A 58 2.84 9.53 -9.09
CA GLY A 58 1.60 8.82 -9.38
C GLY A 58 1.32 7.67 -8.40
N SER A 59 2.36 6.92 -8.01
CA SER A 59 2.24 5.82 -7.04
C SER A 59 2.00 6.33 -5.62
N ARG A 60 2.72 7.39 -5.20
CA ARG A 60 2.49 8.07 -3.92
C ARG A 60 1.07 8.60 -3.83
N ARG A 61 0.59 9.24 -4.88
CA ARG A 61 -0.78 9.77 -4.95
C ARG A 61 -1.83 8.67 -4.81
N LYS A 62 -1.65 7.50 -5.45
CA LYS A 62 -2.57 6.38 -5.25
C LYS A 62 -2.66 5.92 -3.79
N ILE A 63 -1.52 5.81 -3.10
CA ILE A 63 -1.49 5.43 -1.68
C ILE A 63 -2.18 6.51 -0.83
N GLN A 64 -1.95 7.78 -1.14
CA GLN A 64 -2.58 8.90 -0.45
C GLN A 64 -4.10 8.95 -0.69
N ASP A 65 -4.56 8.75 -1.93
CA ASP A 65 -5.98 8.67 -2.28
C ASP A 65 -6.68 7.53 -1.53
N ILE A 66 -5.97 6.43 -1.24
CA ILE A 66 -6.49 5.34 -0.38
C ILE A 66 -6.62 5.80 1.07
N LEU A 67 -5.59 6.45 1.63
CA LEU A 67 -5.56 6.93 3.01
C LEU A 67 -6.67 7.96 3.30
N GLU A 68 -6.91 8.86 2.35
CA GLU A 68 -7.91 9.92 2.42
C GLU A 68 -9.28 9.48 1.84
N GLY A 69 -9.37 8.24 1.36
CA GLY A 69 -10.55 7.71 0.68
C GLY A 69 -11.67 7.32 1.64
N ALA A 70 -12.90 7.34 1.11
CA ALA A 70 -14.11 6.95 1.84
C ALA A 70 -14.04 5.52 2.43
N ASP A 71 -13.27 4.62 1.80
CA ASP A 71 -13.07 3.27 2.29
C ASP A 71 -12.49 3.24 3.72
N ILE A 72 -11.49 4.07 4.03
CA ILE A 72 -10.89 4.13 5.37
C ILE A 72 -11.89 4.69 6.39
N GLU A 73 -12.64 5.73 6.02
CA GLU A 73 -13.68 6.32 6.88
C GLU A 73 -14.76 5.27 7.24
N ILE A 74 -15.17 4.47 6.27
CA ILE A 74 -16.18 3.43 6.51
C ILE A 74 -15.59 2.29 7.35
N LEU A 75 -14.36 1.88 7.09
CA LEU A 75 -13.69 0.87 7.91
C LEU A 75 -13.62 1.32 9.39
N HIS A 76 -13.44 2.61 9.66
CA HIS A 76 -13.54 3.18 11.02
C HIS A 76 -14.93 3.04 11.63
N VAL A 77 -16.01 3.29 10.87
CA VAL A 77 -17.39 3.07 11.34
C VAL A 77 -17.62 1.58 11.62
N LEU A 78 -17.13 0.70 10.74
CA LEU A 78 -17.22 -0.76 10.90
C LEU A 78 -16.42 -1.28 12.10
N ASP A 79 -15.32 -0.63 12.50
CA ASP A 79 -14.58 -0.97 13.73
C ASP A 79 -15.44 -0.80 15.00
N GLY A 80 -16.52 -0.01 14.93
CA GLY A 80 -17.53 0.10 15.99
C GLY A 80 -18.40 -1.15 16.16
N ILE A 81 -18.43 -2.06 15.18
CA ILE A 81 -19.21 -3.30 15.24
C ILE A 81 -18.43 -4.35 16.05
N SER A 82 -19.02 -4.77 17.17
CA SER A 82 -18.43 -5.73 18.12
C SER A 82 -17.99 -7.05 17.48
N ALA A 83 -18.79 -7.56 16.53
CA ALA A 83 -18.48 -8.78 15.79
C ALA A 83 -17.28 -8.64 14.82
N LEU A 84 -16.85 -7.41 14.49
CA LEU A 84 -15.72 -7.15 13.61
C LEU A 84 -14.40 -6.86 14.36
N ARG A 85 -14.39 -7.04 15.68
CA ARG A 85 -13.21 -6.82 16.50
C ARG A 85 -12.08 -7.82 16.17
N PRO A 86 -10.82 -7.43 16.41
CA PRO A 86 -10.36 -6.13 16.89
C PRO A 86 -10.43 -5.03 15.82
N ALA A 87 -10.61 -3.79 16.27
CA ALA A 87 -10.47 -2.62 15.40
C ALA A 87 -9.09 -2.63 14.74
N SER A 88 -9.06 -2.51 13.42
CA SER A 88 -7.83 -2.66 12.62
C SER A 88 -7.56 -1.49 11.71
N THR A 89 -8.46 -0.52 11.61
CA THR A 89 -8.35 0.58 10.64
C THR A 89 -7.17 1.50 10.98
N GLU A 90 -6.93 1.80 12.25
CA GLU A 90 -5.75 2.60 12.64
C GLU A 90 -4.43 1.89 12.29
N LYS A 91 -4.35 0.57 12.51
CA LYS A 91 -3.16 -0.23 12.16
C LYS A 91 -2.97 -0.31 10.65
N LEU A 92 -4.07 -0.41 9.90
CA LEU A 92 -4.07 -0.36 8.44
C LEU A 92 -3.56 1.01 7.96
N ALA A 93 -4.14 2.11 8.44
CA ALA A 93 -3.73 3.46 8.09
C ALA A 93 -2.25 3.71 8.43
N ALA A 94 -1.78 3.28 9.60
CA ALA A 94 -0.37 3.36 9.96
C ALA A 94 0.54 2.54 9.03
N HIS A 95 0.10 1.35 8.59
CA HIS A 95 0.85 0.54 7.63
C HIS A 95 0.92 1.21 6.25
N LEU A 96 -0.20 1.76 5.77
CA LEU A 96 -0.29 2.47 4.50
C LEU A 96 0.53 3.76 4.52
N GLN A 97 0.50 4.52 5.62
CA GLN A 97 1.35 5.70 5.81
C GLN A 97 2.83 5.32 5.78
N LYS A 98 3.21 4.23 6.45
CA LYS A 98 4.58 3.73 6.38
C LYS A 98 4.98 3.37 4.95
N LEU A 99 4.11 2.69 4.19
CA LEU A 99 4.39 2.40 2.78
C LEU A 99 4.63 3.69 1.98
N LEU A 100 3.81 4.73 2.20
CA LEU A 100 3.96 6.04 1.56
C LEU A 100 5.28 6.73 1.94
N ASP A 101 5.66 6.70 3.21
CA ASP A 101 6.89 7.30 3.72
C ASP A 101 8.14 6.60 3.19
N ASP A 102 8.05 5.27 2.96
CA ASP A 102 9.13 4.46 2.41
C ASP A 102 9.31 4.68 0.88
N VAL A 103 8.29 5.20 0.17
CA VAL A 103 8.42 5.52 -1.27
C VAL A 103 9.31 6.74 -1.47
N PHE A 104 10.26 6.61 -2.40
CA PHE A 104 11.15 7.69 -2.86
C PHE A 104 10.41 9.02 -3.12
N GLU A 105 11.05 10.15 -2.85
CA GLU A 105 10.53 11.48 -3.13
C GLU A 105 11.64 12.42 -3.63
N CYS A 106 11.37 13.16 -4.71
CA CYS A 106 12.24 14.21 -5.21
C CYS A 106 11.70 15.60 -4.82
N ARG A 107 12.26 16.18 -3.74
CA ARG A 107 11.81 17.48 -3.18
C ARG A 107 12.03 18.69 -4.10
N SER A 108 12.89 18.57 -5.10
CA SER A 108 13.24 19.63 -6.05
C SER A 108 13.19 19.12 -7.48
N SER A 109 12.04 18.55 -7.86
CA SER A 109 11.82 17.90 -9.16
C SER A 109 11.72 18.85 -10.36
N SER A 110 11.76 20.16 -10.14
CA SER A 110 11.60 21.13 -11.23
C SER A 110 12.71 20.97 -12.29
N ARG A 111 12.32 21.01 -13.56
CA ARG A 111 13.25 20.92 -14.70
C ARG A 111 14.42 21.89 -14.57
N ILE A 112 14.15 23.10 -14.08
CA ILE A 112 15.17 24.14 -13.86
C ILE A 112 16.20 23.66 -12.83
N SER A 113 15.75 23.12 -11.69
CA SER A 113 16.64 22.58 -10.65
C SER A 113 17.53 21.45 -11.20
N VAL A 114 16.95 20.53 -11.97
CA VAL A 114 17.69 19.43 -12.58
C VAL A 114 18.76 19.96 -13.53
N VAL A 115 18.39 20.81 -14.50
CA VAL A 115 19.32 21.35 -15.48
C VAL A 115 20.42 22.18 -14.83
N GLU A 116 20.10 22.97 -13.80
CA GLU A 116 21.09 23.76 -13.08
C GLU A 116 22.11 22.85 -12.37
N ARG A 117 21.66 21.78 -11.70
CA ARG A 117 22.56 20.83 -11.06
C ARG A 117 23.47 20.11 -12.05
N LEU A 118 22.95 19.76 -13.23
CA LEU A 118 23.73 19.12 -14.29
C LEU A 118 24.91 19.95 -14.81
N ARG A 119 24.92 21.27 -14.57
CA ARG A 119 26.07 22.13 -14.89
C ARG A 119 27.27 21.89 -13.96
N SER A 120 27.03 21.34 -12.77
CA SER A 120 28.03 21.21 -11.71
C SER A 120 28.31 19.76 -11.31
N LYS A 121 27.35 18.85 -11.51
CA LYS A 121 27.42 17.44 -11.15
C LYS A 121 26.73 16.59 -12.21
N PRO A 122 27.13 15.33 -12.40
CA PRO A 122 26.49 14.44 -13.37
C PRO A 122 25.08 13.97 -12.95
N GLN A 123 24.66 14.23 -11.71
CA GLN A 123 23.39 13.76 -11.16
C GLN A 123 22.73 14.86 -10.31
N HIS A 124 21.40 14.81 -10.22
CA HIS A 124 20.63 15.65 -9.30
C HIS A 124 20.78 15.17 -7.85
N ASP A 125 20.53 16.06 -6.89
CA ASP A 125 20.75 15.77 -5.47
C ASP A 125 19.73 14.77 -4.90
N CYS A 126 18.66 14.45 -5.64
CA CYS A 126 17.69 13.43 -5.24
C CYS A 126 18.24 11.98 -5.36
N GLY A 127 19.41 11.77 -5.96
CA GLY A 127 20.01 10.43 -6.09
C GLY A 127 19.46 9.59 -7.25
N LEU A 128 18.62 10.16 -8.12
CA LEU A 128 18.21 9.52 -9.36
C LEU A 128 19.36 9.45 -10.37
N SER A 129 19.51 8.28 -10.97
CA SER A 129 20.51 7.98 -11.98
C SER A 129 19.92 7.00 -13.00
N PHE A 130 20.58 6.87 -14.15
CA PHE A 130 20.18 5.87 -15.15
C PHE A 130 20.19 4.43 -14.62
N ALA A 131 21.01 4.16 -13.59
CA ALA A 131 21.15 2.80 -13.04
C ALA A 131 20.00 2.41 -12.09
N ASN A 132 19.38 3.37 -11.39
CA ASN A 132 18.36 3.10 -10.36
C ASN A 132 16.97 3.63 -10.71
N ALA A 133 16.80 4.48 -11.73
CA ALA A 133 15.52 5.11 -12.04
C ALA A 133 14.39 4.09 -12.30
N ALA A 134 14.67 3.02 -13.05
CA ALA A 134 13.69 1.97 -13.33
C ALA A 134 13.30 1.21 -12.05
N ALA A 135 14.30 0.83 -11.24
CA ALA A 135 14.08 0.12 -9.97
C ALA A 135 13.25 0.96 -8.99
N ILE A 136 13.57 2.25 -8.83
CA ILE A 136 12.83 3.17 -7.96
C ILE A 136 11.37 3.31 -8.41
N ALA A 137 11.13 3.44 -9.72
CA ALA A 137 9.78 3.52 -10.26
C ALA A 137 8.99 2.22 -10.04
N GLU A 138 9.64 1.06 -10.19
CA GLU A 138 9.03 -0.25 -9.96
C GLU A 138 8.74 -0.51 -8.49
N GLU A 139 9.66 -0.15 -7.58
CA GLU A 139 9.47 -0.21 -6.13
C GLU A 139 8.28 0.65 -5.68
N ALA A 140 8.15 1.87 -6.22
CA ALA A 140 7.01 2.73 -5.95
C ALA A 140 5.69 2.11 -6.45
N ALA A 141 5.70 1.51 -7.65
CA ALA A 141 4.53 0.84 -8.20
C ALA A 141 4.14 -0.43 -7.40
N GLU A 142 5.12 -1.20 -6.89
CA GLU A 142 4.87 -2.33 -6.00
C GLU A 142 4.30 -1.87 -4.65
N ALA A 143 4.82 -0.76 -4.09
CA ALA A 143 4.26 -0.19 -2.86
C ALA A 143 2.78 0.21 -3.03
N ALA A 144 2.42 0.83 -4.17
CA ALA A 144 1.03 1.16 -4.49
C ALA A 144 0.15 -0.09 -4.63
N ARG A 145 0.61 -1.14 -5.35
CA ARG A 145 -0.12 -2.41 -5.45
C ARG A 145 -0.30 -3.09 -4.10
N LYS A 146 0.72 -3.06 -3.24
CA LYS A 146 0.66 -3.58 -1.88
C LYS A 146 -0.34 -2.82 -1.03
N ALA A 147 -0.40 -1.49 -1.16
CA ALA A 147 -1.39 -0.66 -0.47
C ALA A 147 -2.82 -1.04 -0.88
N GLU A 148 -3.10 -1.12 -2.19
CA GLU A 148 -4.39 -1.55 -2.73
C GLU A 148 -4.80 -2.93 -2.18
N LYS A 149 -3.91 -3.91 -2.28
CA LYS A 149 -4.15 -5.27 -1.77
C LYS A 149 -4.41 -5.29 -0.26
N THR A 150 -3.68 -4.50 0.52
CA THR A 150 -3.86 -4.45 1.99
C THR A 150 -5.24 -3.90 2.35
N LEU A 151 -5.73 -2.90 1.61
CA LEU A 151 -7.08 -2.38 1.77
C LEU A 151 -8.14 -3.44 1.40
N GLU A 152 -7.98 -4.10 0.26
CA GLU A 152 -8.88 -5.16 -0.20
C GLU A 152 -8.95 -6.31 0.80
N ASP A 153 -7.81 -6.75 1.33
CA ASP A 153 -7.72 -7.79 2.35
C ASP A 153 -8.44 -7.38 3.64
N ALA A 154 -8.34 -6.10 4.04
CA ALA A 154 -9.04 -5.58 5.21
C ALA A 154 -10.57 -5.58 5.02
N TRP A 155 -11.04 -5.18 3.85
CA TRP A 155 -12.46 -5.26 3.48
C TRP A 155 -12.94 -6.71 3.46
N ARG A 156 -12.26 -7.59 2.73
CA ARG A 156 -12.62 -9.01 2.61
C ARG A 156 -12.81 -9.65 3.98
N ARG A 157 -11.83 -9.51 4.88
CA ARG A 157 -11.89 -10.06 6.25
C ARG A 157 -13.11 -9.60 7.04
N LYS A 158 -13.58 -8.36 6.83
CA LYS A 158 -14.80 -7.84 7.49
C LYS A 158 -16.06 -8.34 6.79
N MET A 159 -16.08 -8.39 5.47
CA MET A 159 -17.23 -8.86 4.69
C MET A 159 -17.48 -10.35 4.89
N GLU A 160 -16.43 -11.17 5.02
CA GLU A 160 -16.52 -12.59 5.34
C GLU A 160 -17.33 -12.86 6.62
N VAL A 161 -17.25 -11.97 7.62
CA VAL A 161 -18.06 -12.08 8.85
C VAL A 161 -19.53 -11.92 8.52
N PHE A 162 -19.93 -10.93 7.70
CA PHE A 162 -21.33 -10.72 7.33
C PHE A 162 -21.88 -11.79 6.38
N LEU A 163 -21.02 -12.40 5.56
CA LEU A 163 -21.40 -13.51 4.69
C LEU A 163 -21.51 -14.85 5.44
N ASN A 164 -21.01 -14.93 6.67
CA ASN A 164 -21.12 -16.14 7.47
C ASN A 164 -22.60 -16.49 7.74
N PRO A 165 -23.04 -17.74 7.47
CA PRO A 165 -24.45 -18.13 7.64
C PRO A 165 -25.02 -17.87 9.03
N THR A 166 -24.25 -18.13 10.09
CA THR A 166 -24.67 -17.90 11.48
C THR A 166 -24.87 -16.42 11.79
N VAL A 167 -24.01 -15.55 11.23
CA VAL A 167 -24.16 -14.09 11.36
C VAL A 167 -25.42 -13.63 10.63
N ARG A 168 -25.68 -14.14 9.41
CA ARG A 168 -26.90 -13.83 8.65
C ARG A 168 -28.17 -14.28 9.36
N GLU A 169 -28.20 -15.50 9.90
CA GLU A 169 -29.33 -16.01 10.68
C GLU A 169 -29.64 -15.14 11.90
N ARG A 170 -28.62 -14.59 12.56
CA ARG A 170 -28.81 -13.63 13.66
C ARG A 170 -29.36 -12.30 13.15
N LEU A 171 -28.85 -11.79 12.03
CA LEU A 171 -29.34 -10.57 11.39
C LEU A 171 -30.79 -10.70 10.89
N GLU A 172 -31.26 -11.88 10.51
CA GLU A 172 -32.67 -12.11 10.11
C GLU A 172 -33.68 -11.66 11.17
N GLN A 173 -33.30 -11.67 12.45
CA GLN A 173 -34.13 -11.16 13.55
C GLN A 173 -34.43 -9.65 13.41
N GLY A 174 -33.55 -8.91 12.72
CA GLY A 174 -33.66 -7.48 12.46
C GLY A 174 -34.16 -7.12 11.07
N LYS A 175 -34.62 -8.08 10.26
CA LYS A 175 -34.98 -7.85 8.84
C LYS A 175 -36.06 -6.78 8.60
N THR A 176 -36.80 -6.39 9.63
CA THR A 176 -37.77 -5.28 9.56
C THR A 176 -37.09 -3.92 9.49
N GLU A 177 -35.83 -3.81 9.96
CA GLU A 177 -35.03 -2.60 9.82
C GLU A 177 -34.43 -2.52 8.41
N PRO A 178 -34.57 -1.38 7.68
CA PRO A 178 -34.09 -1.26 6.30
C PRO A 178 -32.60 -1.51 6.13
N VAL A 179 -31.79 -1.14 7.13
CA VAL A 179 -30.34 -1.37 7.14
C VAL A 179 -30.03 -2.86 7.12
N ILE A 180 -30.68 -3.63 7.98
CA ILE A 180 -30.45 -5.06 8.13
C ILE A 180 -30.99 -5.82 6.92
N ALA A 181 -32.17 -5.43 6.42
CA ALA A 181 -32.72 -5.97 5.18
C ALA A 181 -31.78 -5.74 3.99
N GLY A 182 -31.18 -4.55 3.89
CA GLY A 182 -30.19 -4.22 2.87
C GLY A 182 -28.95 -5.11 2.95
N LEU A 183 -28.41 -5.29 4.16
CA LEU A 183 -27.26 -6.18 4.39
C LEU A 183 -27.56 -7.65 4.02
N LEU A 184 -28.74 -8.14 4.39
CA LEU A 184 -29.19 -9.50 4.08
C LEU A 184 -29.52 -9.71 2.61
N ALA A 185 -29.75 -8.65 1.83
CA ALA A 185 -29.92 -8.74 0.39
C ALA A 185 -28.59 -8.92 -0.35
N CYS A 186 -27.48 -8.47 0.22
CA CYS A 186 -26.15 -8.65 -0.36
C CYS A 186 -25.66 -10.10 -0.20
N VAL A 187 -25.18 -10.70 -1.29
CA VAL A 187 -24.69 -12.08 -1.33
C VAL A 187 -23.20 -12.19 -1.64
N THR A 188 -22.57 -11.10 -2.10
CA THR A 188 -21.13 -11.05 -2.36
C THR A 188 -20.41 -9.97 -1.55
N GLU A 189 -19.08 -10.10 -1.43
CA GLU A 189 -18.23 -9.10 -0.79
C GLU A 189 -18.31 -7.73 -1.49
N GLY A 190 -18.37 -7.74 -2.83
CA GLY A 190 -18.46 -6.51 -3.62
C GLY A 190 -19.78 -5.77 -3.39
N GLU A 191 -20.90 -6.51 -3.32
CA GLU A 191 -22.21 -5.93 -2.99
C GLU A 191 -22.24 -5.36 -1.58
N LEU A 192 -21.69 -6.07 -0.59
CA LEU A 192 -21.61 -5.57 0.78
C LEU A 192 -20.75 -4.31 0.87
N ARG A 193 -19.59 -4.27 0.21
CA ARG A 193 -18.73 -3.06 0.19
C ARG A 193 -19.47 -1.88 -0.44
N ALA A 194 -20.09 -2.07 -1.61
CA ALA A 194 -20.88 -1.04 -2.27
C ALA A 194 -22.06 -0.57 -1.41
N TYR A 195 -22.71 -1.50 -0.72
CA TYR A 195 -23.79 -1.19 0.21
C TYR A 195 -23.29 -0.33 1.37
N PHE A 196 -22.20 -0.71 2.04
CA PHE A 196 -21.65 0.06 3.16
C PHE A 196 -21.16 1.45 2.72
N LEU A 197 -20.59 1.58 1.52
CA LEU A 197 -20.21 2.87 0.92
C LEU A 197 -21.36 3.87 0.86
N GLU A 198 -22.56 3.40 0.54
CA GLU A 198 -23.75 4.23 0.49
C GLU A 198 -24.48 4.34 1.84
N ALA A 199 -24.55 3.25 2.59
CA ALA A 199 -25.36 3.15 3.80
C ALA A 199 -24.77 3.95 4.96
N VAL A 200 -23.45 3.96 5.12
CA VAL A 200 -22.77 4.73 6.19
C VAL A 200 -22.98 6.22 5.99
N ARG A 201 -22.97 6.70 4.74
CA ARG A 201 -23.22 8.12 4.40
C ARG A 201 -24.64 8.56 4.73
N LYS A 202 -25.62 7.66 4.59
CA LYS A 202 -27.05 7.93 4.85
C LYS A 202 -27.42 7.70 6.30
N THR A 203 -26.73 6.80 6.98
CA THR A 203 -27.04 6.36 8.33
C THR A 203 -25.74 6.15 9.11
N PRO A 204 -25.22 7.21 9.77
CA PRO A 204 -24.00 7.11 10.59
C PRO A 204 -24.11 6.10 11.74
N GLU A 205 -25.34 5.86 12.22
CA GLU A 205 -25.66 4.94 13.33
C GLU A 205 -25.72 3.47 12.90
N ILE A 206 -25.34 3.14 11.64
CA ILE A 206 -25.36 1.78 11.10
C ILE A 206 -24.66 0.76 12.00
N ALA A 207 -23.54 1.14 12.61
CA ALA A 207 -22.80 0.27 13.51
C ALA A 207 -23.60 -0.07 14.78
N GLU A 208 -24.40 0.87 15.30
CA GLU A 208 -25.25 0.65 16.47
C GLU A 208 -26.42 -0.27 16.16
N THR A 209 -27.08 -0.04 15.02
CA THR A 209 -28.14 -0.92 14.50
C THR A 209 -27.63 -2.34 14.33
N VAL A 210 -26.50 -2.53 13.66
CA VAL A 210 -25.91 -3.87 13.48
C VAL A 210 -25.52 -4.48 14.82
N ASN A 211 -24.91 -3.72 15.73
CA ASN A 211 -24.57 -4.21 17.07
C ASN A 211 -25.79 -4.67 17.86
N ARG A 212 -26.96 -4.03 17.73
CA ARG A 212 -28.18 -4.45 18.43
C ARG A 212 -28.52 -5.93 18.17
N TYR A 213 -28.24 -6.41 16.96
CA TYR A 213 -28.51 -7.78 16.53
C TYR A 213 -27.29 -8.70 16.64
N LEU A 214 -26.07 -8.16 16.61
CA LEU A 214 -24.82 -8.92 16.68
C LEU A 214 -24.11 -8.92 18.04
N LYS A 215 -24.66 -8.25 19.06
CA LYS A 215 -24.08 -8.01 20.41
C LYS A 215 -23.51 -9.23 21.14
N ARG A 216 -23.79 -10.44 20.66
CA ARG A 216 -23.41 -11.72 21.27
C ARG A 216 -22.42 -12.53 20.44
N ILE A 217 -21.95 -12.02 19.28
CA ILE A 217 -20.94 -12.71 18.47
C ILE A 217 -19.55 -12.29 18.91
N VAL A 218 -18.72 -13.26 19.29
CA VAL A 218 -17.34 -13.04 19.73
C VAL A 218 -16.39 -13.71 18.74
N VAL A 219 -15.77 -12.93 17.87
CA VAL A 219 -14.76 -13.43 16.93
C VAL A 219 -13.40 -13.46 17.61
N LYS A 220 -12.81 -14.66 17.74
CA LYS A 220 -11.46 -14.90 18.26
C LYS A 220 -10.50 -15.17 17.10
N ARG A 221 -9.43 -14.37 17.00
CA ARG A 221 -8.37 -14.62 16.02
C ARG A 221 -7.44 -15.73 16.49
N VAL A 222 -7.15 -16.67 15.59
CA VAL A 222 -6.27 -17.81 15.85
C VAL A 222 -5.18 -17.81 14.79
N LYS A 223 -3.93 -17.68 15.22
CA LYS A 223 -2.80 -17.76 14.29
C LYS A 223 -2.51 -19.21 13.99
N ILE A 224 -2.36 -19.54 12.71
CA ILE A 224 -2.00 -20.90 12.30
C ILE A 224 -0.62 -21.28 12.89
N ALA A 225 0.29 -20.31 13.04
CA ALA A 225 1.61 -20.50 13.62
C ALA A 225 1.60 -20.94 15.10
N ASP A 226 0.50 -20.74 15.82
CA ASP A 226 0.38 -21.16 17.22
C ASP A 226 0.09 -22.66 17.33
N PHE A 227 -0.37 -23.30 16.24
CA PHE A 227 -0.51 -24.74 16.17
C PHE A 227 0.88 -25.40 16.08
N LYS A 228 1.25 -26.14 17.13
CA LYS A 228 2.47 -26.93 17.18
C LYS A 228 2.12 -28.42 17.18
N PRO A 229 2.21 -29.11 16.02
CA PRO A 229 2.00 -30.55 15.98
C PRO A 229 3.06 -31.27 16.80
N LYS A 230 2.74 -32.47 17.28
CA LYS A 230 3.69 -33.30 18.05
C LYS A 230 4.90 -33.74 17.22
N VAL A 231 4.74 -33.84 15.90
CA VAL A 231 5.78 -34.22 14.94
C VAL A 231 6.08 -33.04 14.01
N GLY A 232 7.35 -32.69 13.85
CA GLY A 232 7.79 -31.59 12.97
C GLY A 232 7.99 -32.00 11.50
N THR A 233 8.11 -33.29 11.23
CA THR A 233 8.21 -33.86 9.88
C THR A 233 7.06 -34.85 9.72
N ILE A 234 6.26 -34.68 8.67
CA ILE A 234 4.99 -35.41 8.49
C ILE A 234 5.15 -36.39 7.34
N GLU A 235 4.97 -37.67 7.62
CA GLU A 235 4.82 -38.73 6.61
C GLU A 235 3.36 -38.90 6.17
N LYS A 236 3.13 -39.56 5.01
CA LYS A 236 1.80 -39.64 4.39
C LYS A 236 0.74 -40.29 5.29
N ASP A 237 1.13 -41.30 6.04
CA ASP A 237 0.30 -42.01 7.01
C ASP A 237 -0.01 -41.18 8.27
N GLN A 238 0.82 -40.19 8.58
CA GLN A 238 0.67 -39.30 9.74
C GLN A 238 -0.25 -38.11 9.50
N ILE A 239 -0.61 -37.81 8.23
CA ILE A 239 -1.47 -36.67 7.87
C ILE A 239 -2.79 -36.66 8.67
N ARG A 240 -3.43 -37.83 8.83
CA ARG A 240 -4.69 -37.93 9.59
C ARG A 240 -4.51 -37.58 11.07
N SER A 241 -3.40 -38.00 11.67
CA SER A 241 -3.09 -37.69 13.07
C SER A 241 -2.89 -36.20 13.27
N VAL A 242 -2.14 -35.55 12.38
CA VAL A 242 -1.88 -34.10 12.45
C VAL A 242 -3.17 -33.30 12.21
N ALA A 243 -4.03 -33.72 11.29
CA ALA A 243 -5.33 -33.09 11.07
C ALA A 243 -6.23 -33.18 12.32
N GLU A 244 -6.22 -34.31 13.03
CA GLU A 244 -6.92 -34.47 14.30
C GLU A 244 -6.33 -33.61 15.43
N GLU A 245 -5.01 -33.45 15.48
CA GLU A 245 -4.36 -32.51 16.40
C GLU A 245 -4.78 -31.07 16.09
N PHE A 246 -4.87 -30.68 14.82
CA PHE A 246 -5.32 -29.36 14.42
C PHE A 246 -6.80 -29.14 14.76
N ARG A 247 -7.66 -30.15 14.54
CA ARG A 247 -9.07 -30.10 14.97
C ARG A 247 -9.19 -29.86 16.47
N ARG A 248 -8.48 -30.64 17.29
CA ARG A 248 -8.49 -30.47 18.76
C ARG A 248 -7.95 -29.11 19.17
N PHE A 249 -6.94 -28.61 18.48
CA PHE A 249 -6.43 -27.25 18.69
C PHE A 249 -7.53 -26.21 18.45
N LEU A 250 -8.24 -26.27 17.32
CA LEU A 250 -9.37 -25.36 17.02
C LEU A 250 -10.50 -25.49 18.05
N GLU A 251 -10.91 -26.71 18.41
CA GLU A 251 -11.92 -26.97 19.43
C GLU A 251 -11.54 -26.34 20.78
N SER A 252 -10.27 -26.46 21.20
CA SER A 252 -9.78 -25.84 22.43
C SER A 252 -9.81 -24.30 22.40
N GLN A 253 -9.81 -23.68 21.22
CA GLN A 253 -9.92 -22.22 21.11
C GLN A 253 -11.31 -21.71 21.47
N PHE A 254 -12.35 -22.54 21.37
CA PHE A 254 -13.70 -22.23 21.80
C PHE A 254 -13.90 -22.42 23.32
N SER A 255 -13.16 -23.33 23.95
CA SER A 255 -13.38 -23.74 25.36
C SER A 255 -12.82 -22.77 26.42
N GLY A 256 -12.18 -21.67 26.02
CA GLY A 256 -11.45 -20.76 26.93
C GLY A 256 -12.13 -19.41 27.21
N GLY A 257 -13.38 -19.22 26.79
CA GLY A 257 -14.14 -17.99 27.09
C GLY A 257 -15.14 -18.24 28.21
N GLU A 258 -14.93 -17.62 29.37
CA GLU A 258 -16.02 -17.30 30.30
C GLU A 258 -16.94 -16.28 29.58
N GLY A 259 -17.87 -16.79 28.79
CA GLY A 259 -18.87 -16.02 28.08
C GLY A 259 -20.23 -16.57 28.43
N ASP A 260 -21.11 -15.69 28.89
CA ASP A 260 -22.56 -15.87 29.03
C ASP A 260 -23.11 -16.89 28.01
N ASP A 261 -24.00 -17.80 28.46
CA ASP A 261 -24.55 -18.97 27.73
C ASP A 261 -25.23 -18.61 26.37
N ASP A 262 -25.35 -17.30 26.10
CA ASP A 262 -25.97 -16.72 24.92
C ASP A 262 -24.97 -16.14 23.90
N SER A 263 -23.65 -16.27 24.14
CA SER A 263 -22.60 -15.81 23.22
C SER A 263 -22.25 -16.86 22.14
N LEU A 264 -22.08 -16.41 20.90
CA LEU A 264 -21.65 -17.23 19.76
C LEU A 264 -20.18 -16.97 19.45
N PRO A 265 -19.24 -17.81 19.92
CA PRO A 265 -17.85 -17.68 19.58
C PRO A 265 -17.60 -18.13 18.13
N MET A 266 -16.77 -17.38 17.41
CA MET A 266 -16.32 -17.69 16.05
C MET A 266 -14.81 -17.60 15.97
N LEU A 267 -14.16 -18.41 15.14
CA LEU A 267 -12.72 -18.32 14.91
C LEU A 267 -12.43 -17.69 13.55
N GLN A 268 -11.52 -16.73 13.52
CA GLN A 268 -10.93 -16.20 12.29
C GLN A 268 -9.46 -16.61 12.25
N LEU A 269 -9.05 -17.35 11.22
CA LEU A 269 -7.67 -17.78 11.04
C LEU A 269 -6.83 -16.64 10.46
N GLU A 270 -5.64 -16.43 11.04
CA GLU A 270 -4.63 -15.44 10.60
C GLU A 270 -3.29 -16.12 10.25
#